data_AF-A0A355Q498-F1
#
_entry.id   AF-A0A355Q498-F1
#
_cell.length_a   1.000
_cell.length_b   1.000
_cell.length_c   1.000
_cell.angle_alpha   90.00
_cell.angle_beta   90.00
_cell.angle_gamma   90.00
#
_symmetry.space_group_name_H-M   'P 1'
#
loop_
_entity.id
_entity.type
_entity.pdbx_description
1 polymer ?
#
loop_
_entity_poly.entity_id
_entity_poly.type
_entity_poly.pdbx_seq_one_letter_code
_entity_poly.pdbx_strand_id
1 'polypeptide(L)'
;MLKLLSKHVFLVGIFLILTIHTASAQLLGLALSLGNTLAGYIFDIYLRTENTLDIDGAPNWYLRNDDSEWDCAFGYAPGSLASVEAAKSEATKNLVAQQEQYVQSAIRDEVQRRKPRDEKERQLVEQFRNDPELKNFVTGQRQFLKITYEDDEDVRAAFVKACLSRETVVAYQKERLQKITTELSKNRAESAFEELEAELEQPELDLNTPADLERPTSGSKSAFKELDQEISLPNN
;
A
#
# COMPACT_ATOMS: atom_id res chain seq x y z
N MET A 1 22.27 17.49 -41.02
CA MET A 1 22.06 16.47 -39.97
C MET A 1 21.42 17.01 -38.68
N LEU A 2 21.57 18.30 -38.34
CA LEU A 2 21.01 18.91 -37.10
C LEU A 2 19.48 18.78 -36.91
N LYS A 3 18.68 18.75 -38.00
CA LYS A 3 17.21 18.65 -37.93
C LYS A 3 16.68 17.26 -37.52
N LEU A 4 17.50 16.21 -37.61
CA LEU A 4 17.08 14.84 -37.24
C LEU A 4 17.24 14.59 -35.74
N LEU A 5 18.33 15.08 -35.13
CA LEU A 5 18.61 14.98 -33.70
C LEU A 5 17.58 15.73 -32.85
N SER A 6 17.18 16.95 -33.25
CA SER A 6 16.16 17.74 -32.55
C SER A 6 14.79 17.06 -32.50
N LYS A 7 14.40 16.31 -33.55
CA LYS A 7 13.14 15.57 -33.56
C LYS A 7 13.16 14.35 -32.63
N HIS A 8 14.31 13.70 -32.48
CA HIS A 8 14.46 12.56 -31.56
C HIS A 8 14.45 13.00 -30.10
N VAL A 9 15.10 14.10 -29.75
CA VAL A 9 15.05 14.68 -28.40
C VAL A 9 13.61 15.10 -28.02
N PHE A 10 12.87 15.70 -28.96
CA PHE A 10 11.49 16.11 -28.73
C PHE A 10 10.52 14.93 -28.55
N LEU A 11 10.71 13.84 -29.32
CA LEU A 11 9.93 12.61 -29.18
C LEU A 11 10.23 11.86 -27.88
N VAL A 12 11.49 11.82 -27.45
CA VAL A 12 11.90 11.23 -26.17
C VAL A 12 11.31 12.01 -24.99
N GLY A 13 11.35 13.35 -25.04
CA GLY A 13 10.73 14.22 -24.03
C GLY A 13 9.21 14.00 -23.90
N ILE A 14 8.48 13.87 -25.01
CA ILE A 14 7.03 13.59 -24.99
C ILE A 14 6.75 12.20 -24.39
N PHE A 15 7.57 11.19 -24.73
CA PHE A 15 7.40 9.84 -24.19
C PHE A 15 7.66 9.77 -22.68
N LEU A 16 8.66 10.50 -22.19
CA LEU A 16 8.93 10.67 -20.76
C LEU A 16 7.76 11.35 -20.04
N ILE A 17 7.21 12.44 -20.59
CA ILE A 17 6.08 13.16 -19.96
C ILE A 17 4.82 12.27 -19.88
N LEU A 18 4.57 11.44 -20.91
CA LEU A 18 3.45 10.51 -20.94
C LEU A 18 3.59 9.36 -19.93
N THR A 19 4.77 8.75 -19.81
CA THR A 19 5.02 7.71 -18.80
C THR A 19 5.02 8.28 -17.38
N ILE A 20 5.37 9.57 -17.22
CA ILE A 20 5.28 10.28 -15.95
C ILE A 20 3.83 10.41 -15.47
N HIS A 21 2.91 10.81 -16.36
CA HIS A 21 1.50 10.97 -16.01
C HIS A 21 0.81 9.64 -15.68
N THR A 22 1.10 8.55 -16.40
CA THR A 22 0.41 7.27 -16.18
C THR A 22 0.74 6.62 -14.84
N ALA A 23 1.99 6.71 -14.38
CA ALA A 23 2.41 6.09 -13.12
C ALA A 23 1.90 6.85 -11.87
N SER A 24 1.72 8.18 -11.95
CA SER A 24 1.06 8.94 -10.86
C SER A 24 -0.42 8.53 -10.70
N ALA A 25 -1.12 8.35 -11.82
CA ALA A 25 -2.50 7.89 -11.82
C ALA A 25 -2.67 6.45 -11.30
N GLN A 26 -1.69 5.57 -11.55
CA GLN A 26 -1.68 4.18 -11.07
C GLN A 26 -1.57 4.10 -9.54
N LEU A 27 -0.64 4.87 -8.96
CA LEU A 27 -0.43 4.95 -7.51
C LEU A 27 -1.67 5.50 -6.79
N LEU A 28 -2.22 6.62 -7.27
CA LEU A 28 -3.47 7.19 -6.75
C LEU A 28 -4.64 6.21 -6.87
N GLY A 29 -4.74 5.52 -8.00
CA GLY A 29 -5.75 4.47 -8.21
C GLY A 29 -5.61 3.31 -7.22
N LEU A 30 -4.38 2.95 -6.83
CA LEU A 30 -4.14 1.90 -5.82
C LEU A 30 -4.54 2.36 -4.43
N ALA A 31 -4.14 3.56 -4.04
CA ALA A 31 -4.51 4.14 -2.75
C ALA A 31 -6.03 4.22 -2.58
N LEU A 32 -6.74 4.72 -3.60
CA LEU A 32 -8.21 4.80 -3.59
C LEU A 32 -8.86 3.42 -3.48
N SER A 33 -8.34 2.43 -4.22
CA SER A 33 -8.91 1.09 -4.17
C SER A 33 -8.67 0.41 -2.82
N LEU A 34 -7.46 0.54 -2.25
CA LEU A 34 -7.15 0.05 -0.91
C LEU A 34 -8.08 0.66 0.13
N GLY A 35 -8.30 1.98 0.08
CA GLY A 35 -9.20 2.66 1.00
C GLY A 35 -10.64 2.18 0.89
N ASN A 36 -11.14 1.96 -0.33
CA ASN A 36 -12.50 1.46 -0.55
C ASN A 36 -12.69 0.01 -0.10
N THR A 37 -11.73 -0.86 -0.43
CA THR A 37 -11.76 -2.28 -0.01
C THR A 37 -11.65 -2.39 1.51
N LEU A 38 -10.81 -1.57 2.15
CA LEU A 38 -10.72 -1.50 3.60
C LEU A 38 -12.02 -1.04 4.26
N ALA A 39 -12.65 0.01 3.74
CA ALA A 39 -13.96 0.44 4.22
C ALA A 39 -14.96 -0.72 4.13
N GLY A 40 -14.95 -1.46 3.01
CA GLY A 40 -15.71 -2.70 2.85
C GLY A 40 -15.53 -3.66 4.02
N TYR A 41 -14.29 -3.99 4.39
CA TYR A 41 -14.00 -4.87 5.53
C TYR A 41 -14.50 -4.34 6.89
N ILE A 42 -14.32 -3.05 7.16
CA ILE A 42 -14.80 -2.40 8.39
C ILE A 42 -16.32 -2.49 8.50
N PHE A 43 -17.04 -2.33 7.38
CA PHE A 43 -18.50 -2.42 7.35
C PHE A 43 -19.03 -3.86 7.24
N ASP A 44 -18.28 -4.80 6.67
CA ASP A 44 -18.73 -6.20 6.48
C ASP A 44 -18.75 -6.99 7.80
N ILE A 45 -17.88 -6.69 8.77
CA ILE A 45 -17.94 -7.32 10.10
C ILE A 45 -19.30 -7.10 10.77
N TYR A 46 -19.88 -5.91 10.62
CA TYR A 46 -21.23 -5.61 11.13
C TYR A 46 -22.30 -6.54 10.55
N LEU A 47 -22.19 -6.87 9.27
CA LEU A 47 -23.15 -7.73 8.60
C LEU A 47 -23.01 -9.20 9.01
N ARG A 48 -21.86 -9.57 9.61
CA ARG A 48 -21.56 -10.95 10.00
C ARG A 48 -21.83 -11.26 11.47
N THR A 49 -22.13 -10.28 12.33
CA THR A 49 -22.31 -10.49 13.77
C THR A 49 -23.65 -11.12 14.20
N GLU A 50 -24.40 -11.73 13.28
CA GLU A 50 -25.66 -12.42 13.61
C GLU A 50 -25.46 -13.70 14.48
N ASN A 51 -24.23 -14.20 14.63
CA ASN A 51 -23.95 -15.36 15.49
C ASN A 51 -23.72 -14.93 16.94
N THR A 52 -24.79 -14.93 17.73
CA THR A 52 -24.71 -14.63 19.16
C THR A 52 -24.28 -15.87 19.93
N LEU A 53 -22.99 -15.96 20.25
CA LEU A 53 -22.48 -16.96 21.18
C LEU A 53 -22.88 -16.55 22.60
N ASP A 54 -23.78 -17.32 23.22
CA ASP A 54 -24.10 -17.14 24.63
C ASP A 54 -23.03 -17.86 25.47
N ILE A 55 -22.34 -17.11 26.33
CA ILE A 55 -21.29 -17.65 27.21
C ILE A 55 -21.82 -17.57 28.63
N ASP A 56 -21.91 -18.72 29.29
CA ASP A 56 -22.34 -18.80 30.69
C ASP A 56 -21.44 -17.93 31.58
N GLY A 57 -22.06 -17.11 32.44
CA GLY A 57 -21.36 -16.12 33.26
C GLY A 57 -20.90 -14.84 32.57
N ALA A 58 -21.09 -14.70 31.25
CA ALA A 58 -20.79 -13.45 30.54
C ALA A 58 -22.01 -12.54 30.42
N PRO A 59 -21.84 -11.21 30.46
CA PRO A 59 -22.93 -10.29 30.18
C PRO A 59 -23.47 -10.50 28.76
N ASN A 60 -24.78 -10.33 28.59
CA ASN A 60 -25.49 -10.55 27.31
C ASN A 60 -25.02 -9.69 26.13
N TRP A 61 -24.16 -8.70 26.35
CA TRP A 61 -23.58 -7.83 25.33
C TRP A 61 -22.16 -8.24 24.95
N TYR A 62 -21.53 -9.14 25.70
CA TYR A 62 -20.17 -9.57 25.46
C TYR A 62 -20.08 -10.33 24.13
N LEU A 63 -19.05 -10.03 23.34
CA LEU A 63 -18.86 -10.52 21.96
C LEU A 63 -19.98 -10.19 20.97
N ARG A 64 -20.87 -9.23 21.29
CA ARG A 64 -21.93 -8.76 20.39
C ARG A 64 -21.62 -7.37 19.85
N ASN A 65 -21.34 -7.30 18.55
CA ASN A 65 -21.21 -6.05 17.81
C ASN A 65 -22.50 -5.76 17.04
N ASP A 66 -23.44 -5.16 17.76
CA ASP A 66 -24.83 -4.90 17.38
C ASP A 66 -25.07 -3.47 16.87
N ASP A 67 -24.03 -2.63 16.83
CA ASP A 67 -24.14 -1.22 16.47
C ASP A 67 -23.43 -0.93 15.14
N SER A 68 -24.13 -0.28 14.22
CA SER A 68 -23.62 0.08 12.90
C SER A 68 -22.63 1.24 12.89
N GLU A 69 -22.55 2.02 13.96
CA GLU A 69 -21.66 3.18 14.07
C GLU A 69 -20.29 2.80 14.61
N TRP A 70 -20.23 1.71 15.38
CA TRP A 70 -19.05 1.34 16.16
C TRP A 70 -18.38 0.09 15.62
N ASP A 71 -17.05 0.12 15.63
CA ASP A 71 -16.22 -1.05 15.47
C ASP A 71 -15.65 -1.43 16.83
N CYS A 72 -16.06 -2.58 17.36
CA CYS A 72 -15.83 -2.96 18.75
C CYS A 72 -15.00 -4.23 18.86
N ALA A 73 -14.17 -4.26 19.89
CA ALA A 73 -13.47 -5.44 20.36
C ALA A 73 -13.69 -5.59 21.87
N PHE A 74 -13.46 -6.80 22.35
CA PHE A 74 -13.84 -7.20 23.71
C PHE A 74 -12.63 -7.67 24.49
N GLY A 75 -12.67 -7.44 25.80
CA GLY A 75 -11.67 -7.92 26.74
C GLY A 75 -12.32 -8.57 27.95
N TYR A 76 -11.62 -9.55 28.51
CA TYR A 76 -12.03 -10.36 29.64
C TYR A 76 -10.83 -10.57 30.57
N ALA A 77 -11.06 -10.43 31.87
CA ALA A 77 -10.04 -10.79 32.83
C ALA A 77 -10.69 -11.38 34.09
N PRO A 78 -10.33 -12.63 34.48
CA PRO A 78 -10.81 -13.21 35.71
C PRO A 78 -10.16 -12.51 36.92
N GLY A 79 -10.78 -12.63 38.09
CA GLY A 79 -10.24 -12.12 39.34
C GLY A 79 -11.13 -11.05 39.97
N SER A 80 -10.52 -10.15 40.73
CA SER A 80 -11.25 -9.12 41.48
C SER A 80 -11.57 -7.90 40.63
N LEU A 81 -12.15 -6.87 41.24
CA LEU A 81 -12.37 -5.57 40.60
C LEU A 81 -11.12 -4.97 39.93
N ALA A 82 -9.91 -5.31 40.41
CA ALA A 82 -8.65 -4.88 39.79
C ALA A 82 -8.47 -5.42 38.35
N SER A 83 -9.15 -6.52 38.01
CA SER A 83 -9.13 -7.13 36.68
C SER A 83 -9.79 -6.25 35.60
N VAL A 84 -10.55 -5.21 35.97
CA VAL A 84 -11.14 -4.26 35.00
C VAL A 84 -10.06 -3.61 34.13
N GLU A 85 -8.92 -3.21 34.69
CA GLU A 85 -7.84 -2.59 33.91
C GLU A 85 -7.14 -3.60 32.99
N ALA A 86 -7.04 -4.86 33.42
CA ALA A 86 -6.53 -5.93 32.57
C ALA A 86 -7.47 -6.19 31.38
N ALA A 87 -8.78 -6.25 31.61
CA ALA A 87 -9.79 -6.40 30.57
C ALA A 87 -9.80 -5.20 29.61
N LYS A 88 -9.63 -3.96 30.09
CA LYS A 88 -9.47 -2.77 29.22
C LYS A 88 -8.23 -2.85 28.33
N SER A 89 -7.11 -3.29 28.89
CA SER A 89 -5.86 -3.47 28.16
C SER A 89 -6.01 -4.53 27.07
N GLU A 90 -6.63 -5.66 27.40
CA GLU A 90 -6.92 -6.73 26.44
C GLU A 90 -7.88 -6.27 25.35
N ALA A 91 -9.00 -5.62 25.70
CA ALA A 91 -9.95 -5.09 24.72
C ALA A 91 -9.28 -4.12 23.74
N THR A 92 -8.40 -3.25 24.25
CA THR A 92 -7.60 -2.35 23.42
C THR A 92 -6.68 -3.12 22.47
N LYS A 93 -5.96 -4.12 22.98
CA LYS A 93 -5.05 -4.94 22.17
C LYS A 93 -5.81 -5.65 21.05
N ASN A 94 -6.97 -6.21 21.37
CA ASN A 94 -7.84 -6.86 20.40
C ASN A 94 -8.36 -5.86 19.35
N LEU A 95 -8.67 -4.63 19.75
CA LEU A 95 -9.08 -3.57 18.83
C LEU A 95 -7.96 -3.19 17.85
N VAL A 96 -6.69 -3.12 18.31
CA VAL A 96 -5.53 -2.91 17.43
C VAL A 96 -5.39 -4.05 16.43
N ALA A 97 -5.38 -5.30 16.91
CA ALA A 97 -5.22 -6.48 16.06
C ALA A 97 -6.34 -6.58 15.01
N GLN A 98 -7.56 -6.20 15.37
CA GLN A 98 -8.69 -6.15 14.43
C GLN A 98 -8.45 -5.13 13.30
N GLN A 99 -7.96 -3.92 13.61
CA GLN A 99 -7.62 -2.94 12.57
C GLN A 99 -6.49 -3.45 11.65
N GLU A 100 -5.47 -4.09 12.21
CA GLU A 100 -4.38 -4.70 11.42
C GLU A 100 -4.93 -5.76 10.46
N GLN A 101 -5.85 -6.61 10.93
CA GLN A 101 -6.47 -7.63 10.12
C GLN A 101 -7.29 -7.04 8.95
N TYR A 102 -7.99 -5.93 9.17
CA TYR A 102 -8.70 -5.23 8.09
C TYR A 102 -7.75 -4.73 7.01
N VAL A 103 -6.66 -4.06 7.43
CA VAL A 103 -5.62 -3.57 6.51
C VAL A 103 -5.00 -4.73 5.74
N GLN A 104 -4.62 -5.81 6.41
CA GLN A 104 -4.04 -6.99 5.77
C GLN A 104 -5.00 -7.64 4.78
N SER A 105 -6.30 -7.71 5.11
CA SER A 105 -7.30 -8.29 4.22
C SER A 105 -7.52 -7.43 2.98
N ALA A 106 -7.61 -6.11 3.15
CA ALA A 106 -7.71 -5.18 2.03
C ALA A 106 -6.48 -5.23 1.12
N ILE A 107 -5.28 -5.27 1.70
CA ILE A 107 -4.02 -5.42 0.96
C ILE A 107 -4.01 -6.74 0.17
N ARG A 108 -4.34 -7.86 0.81
CA ARG A 108 -4.33 -9.18 0.17
C ARG A 108 -5.21 -9.18 -1.08
N ASP A 109 -6.44 -8.69 -0.96
CA ASP A 109 -7.41 -8.67 -2.05
C ASP A 109 -6.97 -7.74 -3.19
N GLU A 110 -6.46 -6.55 -2.86
CA GLU A 110 -5.99 -5.60 -3.87
C GLU A 110 -4.72 -6.09 -4.58
N VAL A 111 -3.78 -6.68 -3.85
CA VAL A 111 -2.56 -7.27 -4.42
C VAL A 111 -2.92 -8.42 -5.36
N GLN A 112 -3.84 -9.29 -4.97
CA GLN A 112 -4.30 -10.41 -5.80
C GLN A 112 -4.99 -9.91 -7.08
N ARG A 113 -5.82 -8.86 -6.97
CA ARG A 113 -6.61 -8.32 -8.07
C ARG A 113 -5.77 -7.50 -9.07
N ARG A 114 -4.94 -6.58 -8.58
CA ARG A 114 -4.23 -5.60 -9.41
C ARG A 114 -2.80 -6.02 -9.75
N LYS A 115 -2.19 -6.87 -8.93
CA LYS A 115 -0.79 -7.35 -9.07
C LYS A 115 0.19 -6.19 -9.21
N PRO A 116 0.48 -5.44 -8.12
CA PRO A 116 1.38 -4.29 -8.12
C PRO A 116 2.70 -4.58 -8.83
N ARG A 117 2.96 -3.88 -9.93
CA ARG A 117 4.12 -4.19 -10.80
C ARG A 117 5.26 -3.22 -10.57
N ASP A 118 4.95 -1.95 -10.33
CA ASP A 118 5.96 -0.94 -10.10
C ASP A 118 6.39 -0.89 -8.64
N GLU A 119 7.60 -0.38 -8.43
CA GLU A 119 8.24 -0.33 -7.12
C GLU A 119 7.50 0.58 -6.14
N LYS A 120 6.89 1.67 -6.60
CA LYS A 120 6.16 2.61 -5.75
C LYS A 120 4.82 2.05 -5.30
N GLU A 121 4.12 1.32 -6.15
CA GLU A 121 2.91 0.59 -5.72
C GLU A 121 3.26 -0.44 -4.63
N ARG A 122 4.40 -1.13 -4.76
CA ARG A 122 4.88 -2.06 -3.71
C ARG A 122 5.24 -1.32 -2.42
N GLN A 123 5.92 -0.18 -2.53
CA GLN A 123 6.24 0.67 -1.38
C GLN A 123 4.99 1.23 -0.70
N LEU A 124 3.97 1.64 -1.46
CA LEU A 124 2.67 2.06 -0.93
C LEU A 124 2.04 0.93 -0.12
N VAL A 125 2.01 -0.29 -0.67
CA VAL A 125 1.47 -1.47 0.03
C VAL A 125 2.27 -1.77 1.29
N GLU A 126 3.59 -1.70 1.25
CA GLU A 126 4.45 -2.01 2.40
C GLU A 126 4.30 -0.97 3.52
N GLN A 127 4.35 0.32 3.18
CA GLN A 127 4.15 1.39 4.15
C GLN A 127 2.72 1.39 4.69
N PHE A 128 1.73 1.05 3.86
CA PHE A 128 0.35 0.90 4.34
C PHE A 128 0.20 -0.32 5.25
N ARG A 129 0.93 -1.41 5.02
CA ARG A 129 0.91 -2.58 5.92
C ARG A 129 1.48 -2.25 7.30
N ASN A 130 2.57 -1.48 7.35
CA ASN A 130 3.31 -1.21 8.56
C ASN A 130 2.97 0.18 9.11
N ASP A 131 1.95 0.25 9.96
CA ASP A 131 1.51 1.49 10.58
C ASP A 131 2.07 1.64 12.00
N PRO A 132 3.12 2.46 12.21
CA PRO A 132 3.68 2.66 13.55
C PRO A 132 2.74 3.43 14.49
N GLU A 133 1.78 4.19 13.94
CA GLU A 133 0.89 5.06 14.73
C GLU A 133 -0.42 4.37 15.11
N LEU A 134 -0.73 3.19 14.54
CA LEU A 134 -2.01 2.52 14.75
C LEU A 134 -2.32 2.32 16.23
N LYS A 135 -1.32 1.84 17.01
CA LYS A 135 -1.49 1.61 18.44
C LYS A 135 -1.81 2.89 19.21
N ASN A 136 -1.14 4.00 18.86
CA ASN A 136 -1.36 5.30 19.49
C ASN A 136 -2.74 5.85 19.12
N PHE A 137 -3.12 5.75 17.84
CA PHE A 137 -4.44 6.13 17.34
C PHE A 137 -5.55 5.38 18.07
N VAL A 138 -5.50 4.04 18.08
CA VAL A 138 -6.50 3.22 18.80
C VAL A 138 -6.51 3.58 20.28
N THR A 139 -5.35 3.83 20.88
CA THR A 139 -5.28 4.17 22.30
C THR A 139 -5.90 5.52 22.64
N GLY A 140 -5.70 6.53 21.80
CA GLY A 140 -6.22 7.87 22.01
C GLY A 140 -7.69 8.02 21.62
N GLN A 141 -8.18 7.23 20.66
CA GLN A 141 -9.53 7.40 20.09
C GLN A 141 -10.55 6.37 20.59
N ARG A 142 -10.13 5.27 21.21
CA ARG A 142 -11.04 4.24 21.72
C ARG A 142 -11.97 4.80 22.80
N GLN A 143 -13.18 4.24 22.85
CA GLN A 143 -14.14 4.46 23.92
C GLN A 143 -14.50 3.12 24.57
N PHE A 144 -14.60 3.09 25.89
CA PHE A 144 -15.10 1.93 26.62
C PHE A 144 -16.62 2.08 26.81
N LEU A 145 -17.41 1.49 25.91
CA LEU A 145 -18.86 1.68 25.91
C LEU A 145 -19.58 0.86 26.99
N LYS A 146 -19.02 -0.31 27.35
CA LYS A 146 -19.56 -1.17 28.41
C LYS A 146 -18.42 -1.76 29.24
N ILE A 147 -18.63 -1.79 30.54
CA ILE A 147 -17.75 -2.42 31.53
C ILE A 147 -18.68 -3.09 32.54
N THR A 148 -18.50 -4.40 32.73
CA THR A 148 -19.21 -5.14 33.76
C THR A 148 -18.20 -5.92 34.57
N TYR A 149 -18.37 -5.95 35.88
CA TYR A 149 -17.67 -6.85 36.78
C TYR A 149 -18.72 -7.75 37.42
N GLU A 150 -18.63 -9.05 37.15
CA GLU A 150 -19.46 -10.07 37.79
C GLU A 150 -18.72 -10.56 39.04
N ASP A 151 -19.42 -10.57 40.18
CA ASP A 151 -18.89 -10.97 41.49
C ASP A 151 -19.78 -12.04 42.14
N ASP A 152 -20.21 -12.99 41.33
CA ASP A 152 -20.99 -14.13 41.78
C ASP A 152 -20.06 -15.25 42.27
N GLU A 153 -20.59 -16.20 43.04
CA GLU A 153 -19.79 -17.29 43.64
C GLU A 153 -19.05 -18.13 42.58
N ASP A 154 -19.67 -18.27 41.40
CA ASP A 154 -19.15 -19.07 40.28
C ASP A 154 -18.35 -18.25 39.26
N VAL A 155 -18.52 -16.92 39.23
CA VAL A 155 -17.95 -16.03 38.22
C VAL A 155 -17.42 -14.76 38.86
N ARG A 156 -16.09 -14.68 38.91
CA ARG A 156 -15.37 -13.45 39.28
C ARG A 156 -14.55 -12.97 38.10
N ALA A 157 -15.09 -12.02 37.35
CA ALA A 157 -14.45 -11.55 36.13
C ALA A 157 -14.93 -10.16 35.71
N ALA A 158 -14.03 -9.44 35.04
CA ALA A 158 -14.35 -8.20 34.36
C ALA A 158 -14.48 -8.43 32.85
N PHE A 159 -15.49 -7.81 32.26
CA PHE A 159 -15.78 -7.79 30.83
C PHE A 159 -15.78 -6.35 30.34
N VAL A 160 -15.18 -6.08 29.18
CA VAL A 160 -15.07 -4.74 28.60
C VAL A 160 -15.40 -4.77 27.10
N LYS A 161 -16.18 -3.79 26.63
CA LYS A 161 -16.40 -3.46 25.21
C LYS A 161 -15.68 -2.16 24.88
N ALA A 162 -14.59 -2.25 24.11
CA ALA A 162 -13.84 -1.11 23.60
C ALA A 162 -14.18 -0.90 22.13
N CYS A 163 -14.49 0.34 21.74
CA CYS A 163 -14.94 0.64 20.40
C CYS A 163 -14.27 1.88 19.81
N LEU A 164 -14.21 1.93 18.48
CA LEU A 164 -13.89 3.11 17.69
C LEU A 164 -15.08 3.46 16.82
N SER A 165 -15.32 4.76 16.60
CA SER A 165 -16.27 5.17 15.56
C SER A 165 -15.73 4.74 14.21
N ARG A 166 -16.55 4.08 13.39
CA ARG A 166 -16.16 3.66 12.05
C ARG A 166 -15.77 4.83 11.17
N GLU A 167 -16.45 5.97 11.33
CA GLU A 167 -16.10 7.21 10.63
C GLU A 167 -14.66 7.62 10.96
N THR A 168 -14.30 7.62 12.24
CA THR A 168 -12.95 7.96 12.72
C THR A 168 -11.90 7.00 12.17
N VAL A 169 -12.20 5.69 12.14
CA VAL A 169 -11.30 4.68 11.55
C VAL A 169 -11.11 4.94 10.05
N VAL A 170 -12.20 5.14 9.30
CA VAL A 170 -12.14 5.38 7.86
C VAL A 170 -11.38 6.67 7.54
N ALA A 171 -11.61 7.74 8.30
CA ALA A 171 -10.90 9.00 8.15
C ALA A 171 -9.39 8.83 8.37
N TYR A 172 -9.00 8.17 9.46
CA TYR A 172 -7.61 7.87 9.77
C TYR A 172 -6.90 7.09 8.65
N GLN A 173 -7.54 6.05 8.13
CA GLN A 173 -6.96 5.21 7.08
C GLN A 173 -6.85 5.95 5.75
N LYS A 174 -7.82 6.80 5.41
CA LYS A 174 -7.77 7.68 4.24
C LYS A 174 -6.63 8.68 4.33
N GLU A 175 -6.49 9.34 5.47
CA GLU A 175 -5.40 10.29 5.72
C GLU A 175 -4.03 9.59 5.59
N ARG A 176 -3.88 8.38 6.16
CA ARG A 176 -2.63 7.62 6.07
C ARG A 176 -2.27 7.26 4.63
N LEU A 177 -3.22 6.75 3.85
CA LEU A 177 -3.03 6.45 2.42
C LEU A 177 -2.65 7.70 1.63
N GLN A 178 -3.29 8.83 1.90
CA GLN A 178 -3.00 10.10 1.24
C GLN A 178 -1.58 10.59 1.56
N LYS A 179 -1.15 10.48 2.82
CA LYS A 179 0.19 10.86 3.25
C LYS A 179 1.26 10.02 2.56
N ILE A 180 1.14 8.69 2.62
CA ILE A 180 2.08 7.76 1.95
C ILE A 180 2.14 8.05 0.45
N THR A 181 0.99 8.21 -0.20
CA THR A 181 0.92 8.49 -1.64
C THR A 181 1.61 9.81 -2.00
N THR A 182 1.43 10.84 -1.15
CA THR A 182 2.04 12.16 -1.35
C THR A 182 3.55 12.09 -1.21
N GLU A 183 4.07 11.39 -0.20
CA GLU A 183 5.51 11.19 0.01
C GLU A 183 6.16 10.45 -1.17
N LEU A 184 5.57 9.33 -1.62
CA LEU A 184 6.06 8.56 -2.76
C LEU A 184 6.00 9.34 -4.10
N SER A 185 5.04 10.26 -4.20
CA SER A 185 4.89 11.14 -5.37
C SER A 185 5.88 12.32 -5.34
N LYS A 186 6.16 12.92 -4.17
CA LYS A 186 7.14 14.01 -4.02
C LYS A 186 8.56 13.56 -4.30
N ASN A 187 8.95 12.40 -3.77
CA ASN A 187 10.25 11.78 -4.08
C ASN A 187 10.42 11.54 -5.59
N ARG A 188 9.32 11.45 -6.37
CA ARG A 188 9.39 11.38 -7.83
C ARG A 188 9.80 12.69 -8.47
N ALA A 189 9.24 13.80 -8.01
CA ALA A 189 9.53 15.10 -8.56
C ALA A 189 11.00 15.41 -8.33
N GLU A 190 11.47 15.21 -7.10
CA GLU A 190 12.88 15.40 -6.72
C GLU A 190 13.82 14.50 -7.54
N SER A 191 13.57 13.18 -7.63
CA SER A 191 14.42 12.30 -8.46
C SER A 191 14.37 12.63 -9.96
N ALA A 192 13.23 13.09 -10.50
CA ALA A 192 13.15 13.51 -11.89
C ALA A 192 13.93 14.82 -12.14
N PHE A 193 13.98 15.73 -11.16
CA PHE A 193 14.82 16.92 -11.22
C PHE A 193 16.30 16.57 -11.10
N GLU A 194 16.67 15.66 -10.19
CA GLU A 194 18.05 15.16 -10.06
C GLU A 194 18.53 14.43 -11.33
N GLU A 195 17.69 13.62 -11.96
CA GLU A 195 18.01 12.96 -13.25
C GLU A 195 18.19 13.98 -14.38
N LEU A 196 17.34 15.02 -14.43
CA LEU A 196 17.47 16.12 -15.38
C LEU A 196 18.76 16.92 -15.13
N GLU A 197 19.11 17.21 -13.88
CA GLU A 197 20.35 17.90 -13.52
C GLU A 197 21.59 17.05 -13.87
N ALA A 198 21.56 15.74 -13.58
CA ALA A 198 22.65 14.84 -13.93
C ALA A 198 22.84 14.66 -15.45
N GLU A 199 21.77 14.75 -16.23
CA GLU A 199 21.84 14.75 -17.71
C GLU A 199 22.37 16.09 -18.26
N LEU A 200 22.05 17.21 -17.59
CA LEU A 200 22.58 18.54 -17.92
C LEU A 200 24.04 18.76 -17.51
N GLU A 201 24.52 18.04 -16.49
CA GLU A 201 25.92 18.08 -16.03
C GLU A 201 26.85 17.14 -16.83
N GLN A 202 26.32 16.38 -17.80
CA GLN A 202 27.19 15.63 -18.70
C GLN A 202 28.01 16.61 -19.56
N PRO A 203 29.35 16.50 -19.59
CA PRO A 203 30.18 17.37 -20.41
C PRO A 203 29.74 17.23 -21.87
N GLU A 204 29.41 18.34 -22.54
CA GLU A 204 29.26 18.33 -23.99
C GLU A 204 30.51 17.67 -24.59
N LEU A 205 30.31 16.56 -25.31
CA LEU A 205 31.37 15.87 -26.03
C LEU A 205 32.08 16.90 -26.92
N ASP A 206 33.31 17.25 -26.55
CA ASP A 206 34.12 18.25 -27.24
C ASP A 206 34.42 17.77 -28.67
N LEU A 207 33.63 18.30 -29.61
CA LEU A 207 33.73 18.06 -31.05
C LEU A 207 35.01 18.63 -31.67
N ASN A 208 35.93 19.20 -30.87
CA ASN A 208 37.20 19.75 -31.35
C ASN A 208 38.43 18.87 -31.09
N THR A 209 38.27 17.62 -30.67
CA THR A 209 39.43 16.71 -30.64
C THR A 209 39.86 16.39 -32.09
N PRO A 210 41.06 16.81 -32.55
CA PRO A 210 41.52 16.46 -33.89
C PRO A 210 41.68 14.96 -33.96
N ALA A 211 41.04 14.32 -34.93
CA ALA A 211 41.27 12.92 -35.23
C ALA A 211 42.72 12.76 -35.73
N ASP A 212 43.61 12.28 -34.86
CA ASP A 212 44.90 11.76 -35.27
C ASP A 212 44.66 10.55 -36.16
N LEU A 213 44.74 10.80 -37.46
CA LEU A 213 44.52 9.85 -38.53
C LEU A 213 45.85 9.14 -38.80
N GLU A 214 46.28 8.31 -37.85
CA GLU A 214 47.30 7.30 -38.14
C GLU A 214 46.64 6.14 -38.89
N ARG A 215 46.97 6.08 -40.18
CA ARG A 215 46.60 5.01 -41.09
C ARG A 215 47.65 3.89 -41.00
N PRO A 216 47.27 2.65 -40.70
CA PRO A 216 47.88 1.50 -41.31
C PRO A 216 47.01 1.00 -42.46
N THR A 217 47.70 0.72 -43.55
CA THR A 217 47.23 0.14 -44.79
C THR A 217 46.71 -1.29 -44.61
N SER A 218 45.89 -1.71 -45.59
CA SER A 218 45.67 -3.10 -46.01
C SER A 218 44.55 -3.87 -45.31
N GLY A 219 43.53 -4.26 -46.08
CA GLY A 219 42.58 -5.32 -45.69
C GLY A 219 41.13 -5.09 -46.08
N SER A 220 40.86 -4.94 -47.38
CA SER A 220 39.51 -5.01 -47.94
C SER A 220 38.77 -6.30 -47.55
N LYS A 221 37.55 -6.18 -47.01
CA LYS A 221 36.34 -6.92 -47.46
C LYS A 221 35.09 -6.44 -46.72
N SER A 222 34.14 -5.91 -47.48
CA SER A 222 32.77 -5.59 -47.07
C SER A 222 31.95 -6.87 -46.88
N ALA A 223 31.38 -7.09 -45.70
CA ALA A 223 30.50 -8.23 -45.39
C ALA A 223 29.01 -7.95 -45.67
N PHE A 224 28.70 -7.16 -46.69
CA PHE A 224 27.33 -7.02 -47.22
C PHE A 224 27.27 -7.61 -48.63
N LYS A 225 27.44 -8.94 -48.71
CA LYS A 225 27.15 -9.71 -49.92
C LYS A 225 26.98 -11.20 -49.59
N GLU A 226 25.91 -11.55 -48.89
CA GLU A 226 25.42 -12.93 -48.85
C GLU A 226 23.99 -12.92 -48.32
N LEU A 227 23.04 -12.68 -49.21
CA LEU A 227 21.63 -13.03 -49.07
C LEU A 227 21.02 -12.87 -50.47
N ASP A 228 21.42 -13.77 -51.38
CA ASP A 228 20.66 -14.17 -52.58
C ASP A 228 21.38 -15.36 -53.25
N GLN A 229 20.62 -16.43 -53.55
CA GLN A 229 20.97 -17.76 -54.12
C GLN A 229 21.41 -18.79 -53.07
N GLU A 230 20.79 -19.98 -52.88
CA GLU A 230 20.23 -21.00 -53.80
C GLU A 230 19.01 -21.70 -53.12
N ILE A 231 17.82 -21.88 -53.71
CA ILE A 231 17.34 -22.75 -54.81
C ILE A 231 17.01 -24.22 -54.40
N SER A 232 15.72 -24.55 -54.59
CA SER A 232 15.10 -25.83 -55.02
C SER A 232 14.80 -27.02 -54.08
N LEU A 233 13.54 -27.45 -54.21
CA LEU A 233 12.89 -28.70 -53.82
C LEU A 233 13.47 -29.94 -54.54
N PRO A 234 13.36 -31.15 -53.95
CA PRO A 234 13.34 -32.39 -54.72
C PRO A 234 11.90 -32.90 -54.96
N ASN A 235 11.67 -33.40 -56.18
CA ASN A 235 10.56 -34.29 -56.52
C ASN A 235 10.82 -35.70 -55.95
N ASN A 236 9.84 -36.25 -55.24
CA ASN A 236 9.30 -37.60 -55.41
C ASN A 236 8.07 -37.80 -54.50
#